data_AF-A0A3L6J825-F1
#
_entry.id   AF-A0A3L6J825-F1
#
_cell.length_a   1.000
_cell.length_b   1.000
_cell.length_c   1.000
_cell.angle_alpha   90.00
_cell.angle_beta   90.00
_cell.angle_gamma   90.00
#
_symmetry.space_group_name_H-M   'P 1'
#
loop_
_entity.id
_entity.type
_entity.pdbx_description
1 polymer ?
#
loop_
_entity_poly.entity_id
_entity_poly.type
_entity_poly.pdbx_seq_one_letter_code
_entity_poly.pdbx_strand_id
1 'polypeptide(L)'
;METGVSVAAVAVMVLFMGSITAMLFFAGLNFPMRTAAPPSEDDFDTSFWNITDALVSPLDVKNHSITTSDVEYQNATVSVHEWYFDYMSEMFNGEAVRINSIILMRQNLTTPTPAILYLHGFGEQYAEFMQMLRELAAAGFVVMGIDQPGSGSSTGYPALNSFTFLSVTNGPQDSSLYHSVWAASRALTLLEIVPQVRTDAMVVAGNSMGALATFILSGIDTRVDGSVPMIAGGNLLNSLTSGSLLNSIVVPTYQIGSVEMTNIIRWFDPLAYTRLLTDPVFMIIGTNDPFFPITSMMDTIESIDAELTLNIVPNWGHGVNPQWSHNIVRWIDCKFRDGAPIPSYEVLYNNEITLQGSTIKVIAEVENADSVFLCWRSSEPGAVWFSTELEPGSGALFKYYTGEIVPLANGKVLFFIVIMQEDSIQISSRIFVGSAGSIFFPALLILSSLGILLLLHFNIWHPRRIHLIREIPYMIGVFALGAGFILPFFTIQGRTGLSVLGFIELYGESFLLGGWFLPAVLTGICFIIALSAFRYRFQFRAAVVLWLPLLVVIAVLYVIFSGVFEYFGYVFPVEAGIGAFALVAAIPSMQILDRLVRPRFAKSLLKLRGKEPS
;
A
#
# COMPACT_ATOMS: atom_id res chain seq x y z
N MET A 1 27.90 -32.17 -40.14
CA MET A 1 27.92 -30.82 -39.57
C MET A 1 26.92 -30.80 -38.44
N GLU A 2 27.38 -30.78 -37.20
CA GLU A 2 26.52 -30.41 -36.07
C GLU A 2 26.13 -28.95 -36.28
N THR A 3 24.97 -28.71 -36.87
CA THR A 3 24.39 -27.37 -36.97
C THR A 3 23.98 -26.97 -35.56
N GLY A 4 24.91 -26.39 -34.80
CA GLY A 4 24.59 -25.69 -33.57
C GLY A 4 23.47 -24.71 -33.88
N VAL A 5 22.37 -24.81 -33.14
CA VAL A 5 21.27 -23.86 -33.26
C VAL A 5 21.85 -22.48 -33.05
N SER A 6 21.64 -21.57 -34.01
CA SER A 6 22.21 -20.22 -33.90
C SER A 6 21.58 -19.51 -32.70
N VAL A 7 22.38 -18.73 -31.98
CA VAL A 7 21.90 -17.87 -30.88
C VAL A 7 20.73 -17.00 -31.35
N ALA A 8 20.75 -16.57 -32.61
CA ALA A 8 19.66 -15.84 -33.26
C ALA A 8 18.35 -16.63 -33.30
N ALA A 9 18.38 -17.95 -33.60
CA ALA A 9 17.17 -18.78 -33.62
C ALA A 9 16.55 -18.92 -32.23
N VAL A 10 17.39 -19.07 -31.19
CA VAL A 10 16.92 -19.08 -29.79
C VAL A 10 16.32 -17.72 -29.43
N ALA A 11 17.00 -16.62 -29.76
CA ALA A 11 16.51 -15.26 -29.49
C ALA A 11 15.14 -15.00 -30.14
N VAL A 12 14.94 -15.37 -31.41
CA VAL A 12 13.64 -15.25 -32.09
C VAL A 12 12.54 -16.01 -31.35
N MET A 13 12.82 -17.22 -30.88
CA MET A 13 11.85 -18.02 -30.10
C MET A 13 11.58 -17.43 -28.72
N VAL A 14 12.58 -16.87 -28.04
CA VAL A 14 12.40 -16.16 -26.76
C VAL A 14 11.51 -14.95 -26.95
N LEU A 15 11.76 -14.13 -27.98
CA LEU A 15 10.93 -12.97 -28.29
C LEU A 15 9.49 -13.36 -28.62
N PHE A 16 9.30 -14.45 -29.38
CA PHE A 16 7.98 -14.99 -29.69
C PHE A 16 7.23 -15.43 -28.43
N MET A 17 7.86 -16.27 -27.60
CA MET A 17 7.25 -16.76 -26.35
C MET A 17 7.03 -15.63 -25.34
N GLY A 18 7.98 -14.69 -25.24
CA GLY A 18 7.88 -13.52 -24.37
C GLY A 18 6.73 -12.61 -24.78
N SER A 19 6.54 -12.36 -26.08
CA SER A 19 5.43 -11.53 -26.58
C SER A 19 4.08 -12.17 -26.27
N ILE A 20 3.92 -13.48 -26.51
CA ILE A 20 2.70 -14.21 -26.15
C ILE A 20 2.46 -14.15 -24.65
N THR A 21 3.50 -14.42 -23.85
CA THR A 21 3.40 -14.44 -22.39
C THR A 21 3.01 -13.08 -21.86
N ALA A 22 3.64 -11.99 -22.32
CA ALA A 22 3.28 -10.63 -21.95
C ALA A 22 1.82 -10.31 -22.30
N MET A 23 1.40 -10.60 -23.53
CA MET A 23 0.02 -10.33 -23.96
C MET A 23 -1.03 -11.10 -23.15
N LEU A 24 -0.77 -12.38 -22.83
CA LEU A 24 -1.70 -13.19 -22.04
C LEU A 24 -1.69 -12.82 -20.56
N PHE A 25 -0.51 -12.59 -20.00
CA PHE A 25 -0.33 -12.34 -18.58
C PHE A 25 -0.86 -10.95 -18.18
N PHE A 26 -0.51 -9.91 -18.93
CA PHE A 26 -0.91 -8.54 -18.60
C PHE A 26 -2.37 -8.23 -18.96
N ALA A 27 -2.96 -8.94 -19.93
CA ALA A 27 -4.40 -8.84 -20.18
C ALA A 27 -5.24 -9.60 -19.15
N GLY A 28 -4.69 -10.63 -18.51
CA GLY A 28 -5.42 -11.54 -17.62
C GLY A 28 -5.37 -11.18 -16.13
N LEU A 29 -4.38 -10.40 -15.68
CA LEU A 29 -4.19 -10.03 -14.28
C LEU A 29 -4.29 -8.52 -14.09
N ASN A 30 -5.15 -8.10 -13.16
CA ASN A 30 -5.45 -6.68 -12.91
C ASN A 30 -5.13 -6.31 -11.45
N PHE A 31 -3.89 -5.91 -11.19
CA PHE A 31 -3.49 -5.36 -9.90
C PHE A 31 -3.59 -3.81 -9.88
N PRO A 32 -3.70 -3.18 -8.70
CA PRO A 32 -4.03 -3.79 -7.41
C PRO A 32 -5.44 -4.41 -7.44
N MET A 33 -5.60 -5.55 -6.75
CA MET A 33 -6.89 -6.25 -6.63
C MET A 33 -7.61 -5.82 -5.35
N ARG A 34 -8.93 -5.61 -5.45
CA ARG A 34 -9.81 -5.49 -4.29
C ARG A 34 -10.28 -6.89 -3.90
N THR A 35 -9.98 -7.32 -2.68
CA THR A 35 -10.30 -8.66 -2.15
C THR A 35 -11.61 -8.71 -1.37
N ALA A 36 -12.06 -7.58 -0.83
CA ALA A 36 -13.39 -7.41 -0.24
C ALA A 36 -14.02 -6.08 -0.67
N ALA A 37 -15.32 -6.10 -0.96
CA ALA A 37 -16.07 -4.88 -1.23
C ALA A 37 -16.19 -4.04 0.06
N PRO A 38 -16.31 -2.70 -0.04
CA PRO A 38 -16.66 -1.86 1.09
C PRO A 38 -17.96 -2.37 1.75
N PRO A 39 -18.06 -2.42 3.08
CA PRO A 39 -19.31 -2.72 3.77
C PRO A 39 -20.42 -1.71 3.44
N SER A 40 -21.68 -2.13 3.63
CA SER A 40 -22.83 -1.24 3.52
C SER A 40 -22.93 -0.30 4.72
N GLU A 41 -23.68 0.80 4.59
CA GLU A 41 -23.93 1.71 5.72
C GLU A 41 -24.60 0.99 6.89
N ASP A 42 -25.57 0.12 6.59
CA ASP A 42 -26.31 -0.64 7.60
C ASP A 42 -25.44 -1.67 8.35
N ASP A 43 -24.22 -1.93 7.88
CA ASP A 43 -23.29 -2.84 8.55
C ASP A 43 -22.55 -2.17 9.72
N PHE A 44 -22.56 -0.84 9.79
CA PHE A 44 -21.87 -0.06 10.82
C PHE A 44 -22.76 0.27 12.02
N ASP A 45 -22.13 0.46 13.17
CA ASP A 45 -22.78 0.98 14.38
C ASP A 45 -21.82 1.90 15.12
N THR A 46 -22.09 3.20 15.07
CA THR A 46 -21.32 4.24 15.78
C THR A 46 -22.07 4.76 17.02
N SER A 47 -23.24 4.21 17.34
CA SER A 47 -24.12 4.74 18.39
C SER A 47 -23.63 4.45 19.81
N PHE A 48 -22.65 3.55 19.96
CA PHE A 48 -22.09 3.17 21.25
C PHE A 48 -21.18 4.24 21.86
N TRP A 49 -20.73 5.22 21.08
CA TRP A 49 -19.92 6.32 21.58
C TRP A 49 -20.74 7.22 22.52
N ASN A 50 -20.37 7.26 23.79
CA ASN A 50 -20.93 8.20 24.76
C ASN A 50 -19.82 9.02 25.40
N ILE A 51 -19.37 10.06 24.69
CA ILE A 51 -18.27 10.92 25.14
C ILE A 51 -18.69 11.99 26.16
N THR A 52 -19.93 11.97 26.66
CA THR A 52 -20.45 12.98 27.60
C THR A 52 -19.54 13.16 28.81
N ASP A 53 -19.09 12.05 29.40
CA ASP A 53 -18.21 12.09 30.56
C ASP A 53 -16.81 12.59 30.21
N ALA A 54 -16.35 12.42 28.97
CA ALA A 54 -15.08 12.97 28.51
C ALA A 54 -15.09 14.52 28.48
N LEU A 55 -16.26 15.12 28.29
CA LEU A 55 -16.43 16.58 28.25
C LEU A 55 -16.41 17.20 29.65
N VAL A 56 -17.03 16.55 30.64
CA VAL A 56 -17.32 17.20 31.94
C VAL A 56 -16.51 16.68 33.11
N SER A 57 -15.91 15.48 33.01
CA SER A 57 -15.18 14.88 34.13
C SER A 57 -13.90 15.67 34.46
N PRO A 58 -13.52 15.81 35.75
CA PRO A 58 -12.30 16.52 36.15
C PRO A 58 -11.05 15.94 35.47
N LEU A 59 -10.20 16.81 34.92
CA LEU A 59 -8.93 16.42 34.27
C LEU A 59 -7.84 15.96 35.24
N ASP A 60 -7.89 16.39 36.51
CA ASP A 60 -6.86 16.06 37.52
C ASP A 60 -5.42 16.16 36.96
N VAL A 61 -5.10 17.32 36.37
CA VAL A 61 -3.82 17.54 35.68
C VAL A 61 -2.67 17.56 36.69
N LYS A 62 -1.65 16.75 36.42
CA LYS A 62 -0.41 16.69 37.21
C LYS A 62 0.75 17.22 36.38
N ASN A 63 1.32 18.32 36.84
CA ASN A 63 2.45 18.94 36.17
C ASN A 63 3.74 18.16 36.44
N HIS A 64 4.52 17.91 35.39
CA HIS A 64 5.83 17.27 35.49
C HIS A 64 6.95 18.30 35.37
N SER A 65 7.01 19.02 34.25
CA SER A 65 8.06 20.00 33.99
C SER A 65 7.64 21.02 32.93
N ILE A 66 8.36 22.13 32.87
CA ILE A 66 8.29 23.09 31.78
C ILE A 66 9.72 23.33 31.30
N THR A 67 9.95 23.17 30.01
CA THR A 67 11.23 23.47 29.37
C THR A 67 11.05 24.44 28.21
N THR A 68 12.15 24.97 27.72
CA THR A 68 12.19 25.79 26.51
C THR A 68 13.23 25.22 25.58
N SER A 69 12.87 25.10 24.30
CA SER A 69 13.74 24.60 23.25
C SER A 69 13.82 25.61 22.12
N ASP A 70 15.02 25.87 21.62
CA ASP A 70 15.23 26.69 20.43
C ASP A 70 15.14 25.80 19.18
N VAL A 71 14.26 26.18 18.25
CA VAL A 71 13.96 25.43 17.03
C VAL A 71 14.31 26.31 15.83
N GLU A 72 15.10 25.78 14.91
CA GLU A 72 15.35 26.44 13.63
C GLU A 72 14.13 26.25 12.71
N TYR A 73 13.45 27.34 12.39
CA TYR A 73 12.25 27.34 11.54
C TYR A 73 12.30 28.50 10.55
N GLN A 74 12.22 28.20 9.25
CA GLN A 74 12.25 29.20 8.16
C GLN A 74 13.41 30.21 8.27
N ASN A 75 14.63 29.72 8.52
CA ASN A 75 15.87 30.51 8.70
C ASN A 75 15.85 31.46 9.91
N ALA A 76 15.02 31.17 10.92
CA ALA A 76 15.00 31.89 12.19
C ALA A 76 14.97 30.90 13.36
N THR A 77 15.65 31.27 14.45
CA THR A 77 15.56 30.56 15.71
C THR A 77 14.30 30.97 16.46
N VAL A 78 13.42 30.02 16.76
CA VAL A 78 12.15 30.22 17.47
C VAL A 78 12.19 29.47 18.80
N SER A 79 12.00 30.17 19.92
CA SER A 79 11.90 29.54 21.24
C SER A 79 10.48 28.99 21.49
N VAL A 80 10.40 27.70 21.77
CA VAL A 80 9.18 26.93 22.02
C VAL A 80 9.11 26.54 23.50
N HIS A 81 8.00 26.85 24.17
CA HIS A 81 7.69 26.32 25.49
C HIS A 81 7.14 24.91 25.35
N GLU A 82 7.64 24.02 26.20
CA GLU A 82 7.21 22.62 26.28
C GLU A 82 6.73 22.36 27.71
N TRP A 83 5.43 22.15 27.87
CA TRP A 83 4.81 21.79 29.15
C TRP A 83 4.51 20.30 29.17
N TYR A 84 5.22 19.56 30.03
CA TYR A 84 5.03 18.13 30.25
C TYR A 84 4.14 17.90 31.47
N PHE A 85 3.15 17.04 31.31
CA PHE A 85 2.17 16.73 32.34
C PHE A 85 1.49 15.39 32.06
N ASP A 86 0.66 14.94 32.99
CA ASP A 86 -0.32 13.90 32.74
C ASP A 86 -1.71 14.31 33.22
N TYR A 87 -2.75 13.75 32.60
CA TYR A 87 -4.15 14.01 32.98
C TYR A 87 -4.97 12.72 33.10
N MET A 88 -6.06 12.78 33.86
CA MET A 88 -7.02 11.68 34.00
C MET A 88 -7.93 11.61 32.76
N SER A 89 -7.86 10.47 32.06
CA SER A 89 -8.74 10.17 30.93
C SER A 89 -10.08 9.63 31.44
N GLU A 90 -10.06 8.51 32.15
CA GLU A 90 -11.24 7.78 32.61
C GLU A 90 -10.92 6.83 33.78
N MET A 91 -11.98 6.31 34.41
CA MET A 91 -11.90 5.16 35.30
C MET A 91 -12.37 3.92 34.53
N PHE A 92 -11.45 3.01 34.21
CA PHE A 92 -11.77 1.79 33.47
C PHE A 92 -11.48 0.55 34.33
N ASN A 93 -12.48 -0.31 34.52
CA ASN A 93 -12.39 -1.50 35.39
C ASN A 93 -11.85 -1.23 36.80
N GLY A 94 -12.14 -0.05 37.34
CA GLY A 94 -11.69 0.37 38.68
C GLY A 94 -10.26 0.93 38.71
N GLU A 95 -9.56 0.98 37.58
CA GLU A 95 -8.24 1.58 37.43
C GLU A 95 -8.33 2.98 36.80
N ALA A 96 -7.49 3.89 37.29
CA ALA A 96 -7.38 5.23 36.74
C ALA A 96 -6.48 5.20 35.50
N VAL A 97 -7.05 5.51 34.33
CA VAL A 97 -6.30 5.64 33.09
C VAL A 97 -5.79 7.07 32.97
N ARG A 98 -4.47 7.24 33.16
CA ARG A 98 -3.78 8.53 33.07
C ARG A 98 -2.92 8.61 31.82
N ILE A 99 -2.93 9.78 31.20
CA ILE A 99 -2.36 10.03 29.89
C ILE A 99 -1.18 10.98 30.01
N ASN A 100 0.02 10.49 29.70
CA ASN A 100 1.21 11.32 29.60
C ASN A 100 1.12 12.21 28.35
N SER A 101 1.50 13.48 28.48
CA SER A 101 1.22 14.48 27.47
C SER A 101 2.23 15.62 27.48
N ILE A 102 2.27 16.31 26.35
CA ILE A 102 3.03 17.54 26.15
C ILE A 102 2.16 18.58 25.45
N ILE A 103 2.26 19.84 25.86
CA ILE A 103 1.81 20.99 25.08
C ILE A 103 3.03 21.82 24.67
N LEU A 104 3.12 22.12 23.37
CA LEU A 104 4.15 22.96 22.77
C LEU A 104 3.52 24.22 22.17
N MET A 105 4.14 25.36 22.40
CA MET A 105 3.74 26.63 21.78
C MET A 105 4.90 27.63 21.76
N ARG A 106 4.89 28.59 20.83
CA ARG A 106 5.88 29.69 20.86
C ARG A 106 5.80 30.46 22.18
N GLN A 107 6.94 30.88 22.71
CA GLN A 107 7.02 31.65 23.96
C GLN A 107 6.22 32.95 23.95
N ASN A 108 6.20 33.64 22.81
CA ASN A 108 5.59 34.95 22.69
C ASN A 108 4.19 34.89 22.05
N LEU A 109 3.51 33.74 22.16
CA LEU A 109 2.16 33.56 21.63
C LEU A 109 1.15 34.28 22.53
N THR A 110 0.65 35.43 22.07
CA THR A 110 -0.27 36.31 22.84
C THR A 110 -1.71 36.28 22.33
N THR A 111 -1.91 35.80 21.11
CA THR A 111 -3.20 35.68 20.45
C THR A 111 -3.63 34.21 20.39
N PRO A 112 -4.91 33.89 20.70
CA PRO A 112 -5.44 32.55 20.48
C PRO A 112 -5.24 32.12 19.03
N THR A 113 -4.68 30.93 18.82
CA THR A 113 -4.28 30.39 17.52
C THR A 113 -4.83 28.97 17.36
N PRO A 114 -4.94 28.42 16.13
CA PRO A 114 -5.37 27.05 15.95
C PRO A 114 -4.54 26.05 16.76
N ALA A 115 -5.20 25.03 17.28
CA ALA A 115 -4.56 23.96 18.03
C ALA A 115 -4.46 22.69 17.20
N ILE A 116 -3.42 21.89 17.45
CA ILE A 116 -3.22 20.60 16.81
C ILE A 116 -3.07 19.54 17.89
N LEU A 117 -4.01 18.61 17.97
CA LEU A 117 -3.88 17.38 18.76
C LEU A 117 -3.25 16.30 17.88
N TYR A 118 -2.07 15.82 18.26
CA TYR A 118 -1.34 14.79 17.55
C TYR A 118 -1.48 13.41 18.22
N LEU A 119 -1.85 12.40 17.43
CA LEU A 119 -2.06 11.01 17.85
C LEU A 119 -1.07 10.08 17.14
N HIS A 120 -0.23 9.38 17.90
CA HIS A 120 0.79 8.47 17.35
C HIS A 120 0.21 7.10 16.89
N GLY A 121 1.00 6.34 16.15
CA GLY A 121 0.69 5.00 15.65
C GLY A 121 0.87 3.87 16.67
N PHE A 122 0.52 2.65 16.27
CA PHE A 122 0.57 1.46 17.13
C PHE A 122 2.02 1.13 17.51
N GLY A 123 2.28 0.96 18.80
CA GLY A 123 3.62 0.65 19.32
C GLY A 123 4.58 1.85 19.39
N GLU A 124 4.09 3.06 19.05
CA GLU A 124 4.84 4.31 19.13
C GLU A 124 4.46 5.11 20.40
N GLN A 125 5.08 6.28 20.57
CA GLN A 125 4.78 7.31 21.57
C GLN A 125 4.98 8.71 20.98
N TYR A 126 4.39 9.77 21.58
CA TYR A 126 4.49 11.12 20.98
C TYR A 126 5.94 11.62 20.88
N ALA A 127 6.80 11.15 21.78
CA ALA A 127 8.19 11.59 21.89
C ALA A 127 9.01 11.31 20.60
N GLU A 128 8.60 10.31 19.82
CA GLU A 128 9.22 9.97 18.53
C GLU A 128 8.96 11.02 17.45
N PHE A 129 7.93 11.83 17.62
CA PHE A 129 7.51 12.87 16.68
C PHE A 129 7.86 14.29 17.13
N MET A 130 8.69 14.43 18.17
CA MET A 130 9.05 15.73 18.75
C MET A 130 9.62 16.73 17.75
N GLN A 131 10.31 16.28 16.70
CA GLN A 131 10.76 17.18 15.63
C GLN A 131 9.56 17.84 14.93
N MET A 132 8.60 17.05 14.45
CA MET A 132 7.38 17.55 13.82
C MET A 132 6.57 18.43 14.78
N LEU A 133 6.38 17.99 16.03
CA LEU A 133 5.61 18.75 17.02
C LEU A 133 6.24 20.12 17.30
N ARG A 134 7.58 20.18 17.40
CA ARG A 134 8.33 21.43 17.55
C ARG A 134 8.24 22.31 16.32
N GLU A 135 8.32 21.75 15.13
CA GLU A 135 8.16 22.51 13.87
C GLU A 135 6.76 23.12 13.76
N LEU A 136 5.70 22.37 14.09
CA LEU A 136 4.33 22.86 14.14
C LEU A 136 4.16 23.97 15.20
N ALA A 137 4.69 23.78 16.42
CA ALA A 137 4.66 24.82 17.44
C ALA A 137 5.46 26.05 17.01
N ALA A 138 6.63 25.86 16.40
CA ALA A 138 7.45 26.90 15.83
C ALA A 138 6.79 27.59 14.64
N ALA A 139 5.77 27.01 14.00
CA ALA A 139 4.91 27.66 12.99
C ALA A 139 3.78 28.53 13.59
N GLY A 140 3.66 28.55 14.93
CA GLY A 140 2.71 29.40 15.65
C GLY A 140 1.38 28.74 15.99
N PHE A 141 1.35 27.41 16.09
CA PHE A 141 0.21 26.64 16.62
C PHE A 141 0.40 26.28 18.10
N VAL A 142 -0.69 25.97 18.79
CA VAL A 142 -0.62 25.22 20.06
C VAL A 142 -0.69 23.75 19.71
N VAL A 143 0.34 22.98 20.05
CA VAL A 143 0.44 21.57 19.65
C VAL A 143 0.41 20.69 20.88
N MET A 144 -0.52 19.74 20.95
CA MET A 144 -0.59 18.75 22.02
C MET A 144 -0.26 17.37 21.47
N GLY A 145 0.76 16.72 22.04
CA GLY A 145 1.04 15.31 21.81
C GLY A 145 0.62 14.50 23.03
N ILE A 146 -0.04 13.37 22.82
CA ILE A 146 -0.44 12.46 23.91
C ILE A 146 0.11 11.06 23.66
N ASP A 147 0.50 10.37 24.73
CA ASP A 147 0.77 8.94 24.71
C ASP A 147 -0.57 8.22 24.91
N GLN A 148 -0.97 7.36 23.99
CA GLN A 148 -2.22 6.61 24.13
C GLN A 148 -2.17 5.65 25.34
N PRO A 149 -3.32 5.21 25.90
CA PRO A 149 -3.32 4.19 26.94
C PRO A 149 -2.50 2.96 26.53
N GLY A 150 -1.65 2.45 27.43
CA GLY A 150 -0.76 1.34 27.13
C GLY A 150 0.53 1.70 26.39
N SER A 151 0.76 2.97 26.05
CA SER A 151 1.94 3.48 25.35
C SER A 151 2.76 4.46 26.18
N GLY A 152 4.06 4.57 25.84
CA GLY A 152 4.97 5.56 26.41
C GLY A 152 4.96 5.61 27.94
N SER A 153 4.74 6.80 28.49
CA SER A 153 4.63 7.00 29.94
C SER A 153 3.20 7.12 30.44
N SER A 154 2.21 6.86 29.59
CA SER A 154 0.81 6.72 30.02
C SER A 154 0.62 5.47 30.88
N THR A 155 -0.53 5.38 31.53
CA THR A 155 -0.90 4.16 32.27
C THR A 155 -0.86 2.97 31.31
N GLY A 156 -0.19 1.89 31.71
CA GLY A 156 -0.05 0.66 30.91
C GLY A 156 -1.35 -0.14 30.72
N TYR A 157 -2.50 0.47 31.00
CA TYR A 157 -3.83 -0.13 31.01
C TYR A 157 -4.87 0.80 30.33
N PRO A 158 -5.74 0.26 29.45
CA PRO A 158 -5.62 -1.06 28.83
C PRO A 158 -4.28 -1.17 28.09
N ALA A 159 -3.70 -2.38 28.08
CA ALA A 159 -2.45 -2.60 27.36
C ALA A 159 -2.67 -2.35 25.86
N LEU A 160 -1.68 -1.81 25.14
CA LEU A 160 -1.75 -1.68 23.69
C LEU A 160 -0.90 -2.78 23.04
N ASN A 161 -1.55 -3.82 22.54
CA ASN A 161 -0.92 -4.92 21.81
C ASN A 161 -1.93 -5.58 20.85
N SER A 162 -1.49 -6.57 20.07
CA SER A 162 -2.34 -7.25 19.08
C SER A 162 -3.58 -7.94 19.67
N PHE A 163 -3.56 -8.33 20.94
CA PHE A 163 -4.71 -8.97 21.61
C PHE A 163 -5.75 -7.99 22.15
N THR A 164 -5.40 -6.71 22.27
CA THR A 164 -6.25 -5.70 22.89
C THR A 164 -6.63 -4.59 21.92
N PHE A 165 -5.80 -4.31 20.91
CA PHE A 165 -5.97 -3.18 20.00
C PHE A 165 -7.37 -3.07 19.42
N LEU A 166 -7.85 -4.13 18.75
CA LEU A 166 -9.22 -4.25 18.23
C LEU A 166 -9.94 -5.44 18.87
N SER A 167 -9.73 -5.66 20.17
CA SER A 167 -10.52 -6.65 20.92
C SER A 167 -11.96 -6.20 21.03
N VAL A 168 -12.88 -7.10 20.72
CA VAL A 168 -14.33 -6.83 20.68
C VAL A 168 -15.13 -7.96 21.35
N THR A 169 -14.47 -8.72 22.23
CA THR A 169 -15.00 -9.96 22.81
C THR A 169 -16.32 -9.73 23.55
N ASN A 170 -16.39 -8.69 24.38
CA ASN A 170 -17.58 -8.36 25.18
C ASN A 170 -18.25 -7.04 24.74
N GLY A 171 -17.67 -6.34 23.77
CA GLY A 171 -18.16 -5.04 23.30
C GLY A 171 -17.03 -4.16 22.76
N PRO A 172 -17.36 -2.98 22.21
CA PRO A 172 -16.36 -2.06 21.68
C PRO A 172 -15.41 -1.53 22.76
N GLN A 173 -15.84 -1.44 24.01
CA GLN A 173 -15.00 -0.99 25.13
C GLN A 173 -13.87 -1.97 25.49
N ASP A 174 -13.85 -3.19 24.96
CA ASP A 174 -12.71 -4.10 25.16
C ASP A 174 -11.49 -3.68 24.30
N SER A 175 -11.69 -2.79 23.32
CA SER A 175 -10.65 -2.36 22.38
C SER A 175 -9.79 -1.26 22.99
N SER A 176 -8.46 -1.38 22.92
CA SER A 176 -7.58 -0.27 23.30
C SER A 176 -7.79 0.96 22.42
N LEU A 177 -8.18 0.79 21.13
CA LEU A 177 -8.53 1.92 20.26
C LEU A 177 -9.72 2.72 20.79
N TYR A 178 -10.69 2.07 21.44
CA TYR A 178 -11.79 2.77 22.12
C TYR A 178 -11.27 3.77 23.15
N HIS A 179 -10.37 3.30 24.01
CA HIS A 179 -9.77 4.10 25.07
C HIS A 179 -8.80 5.16 24.55
N SER A 180 -8.15 4.91 23.42
CA SER A 180 -7.34 5.91 22.72
C SER A 180 -8.19 7.08 22.20
N VAL A 181 -9.34 6.79 21.59
CA VAL A 181 -10.28 7.82 21.14
C VAL A 181 -10.85 8.59 22.33
N TRP A 182 -11.17 7.89 23.43
CA TRP A 182 -11.61 8.53 24.65
C TRP A 182 -10.56 9.49 25.22
N ALA A 183 -9.31 9.06 25.32
CA ALA A 183 -8.19 9.90 25.74
C ALA A 183 -8.02 11.11 24.81
N ALA A 184 -8.13 10.93 23.49
CA ALA A 184 -8.06 12.03 22.55
C ALA A 184 -9.21 13.06 22.74
N SER A 185 -10.45 12.61 22.99
CA SER A 185 -11.56 13.50 23.34
C SER A 185 -11.31 14.25 24.65
N ARG A 186 -10.68 13.61 25.64
CA ARG A 186 -10.25 14.27 26.90
C ARG A 186 -9.17 15.31 26.67
N ALA A 187 -8.24 15.07 25.74
CA ALA A 187 -7.22 16.03 25.34
C ALA A 187 -7.84 17.30 24.73
N LEU A 188 -8.91 17.17 23.93
CA LEU A 188 -9.67 18.33 23.44
C LEU A 188 -10.26 19.16 24.59
N THR A 189 -10.82 18.52 25.62
CA THR A 189 -11.32 19.21 26.83
C THR A 189 -10.22 20.00 27.53
N LEU A 190 -8.98 19.49 27.52
CA LEU A 190 -7.83 20.19 28.07
C LEU A 190 -7.40 21.36 27.19
N LEU A 191 -7.40 21.20 25.87
CA LEU A 191 -7.08 22.28 24.93
C LEU A 191 -8.07 23.45 25.04
N GLU A 192 -9.36 23.18 25.25
CA GLU A 192 -10.39 24.23 25.44
C GLU A 192 -10.11 25.17 26.62
N ILE A 193 -9.37 24.73 27.64
CA ILE A 193 -9.02 25.55 28.81
C ILE A 193 -7.64 26.21 28.70
N VAL A 194 -6.88 25.96 27.64
CA VAL A 194 -5.58 26.61 27.39
C VAL A 194 -5.85 27.99 26.76
N PRO A 195 -5.48 29.12 27.40
CA PRO A 195 -5.85 30.46 26.93
C PRO A 195 -5.34 30.82 25.52
N GLN A 196 -4.26 30.17 25.07
CA GLN A 196 -3.66 30.37 23.74
C GLN A 196 -4.35 29.58 22.63
N VAL A 197 -5.29 28.69 22.96
CA VAL A 197 -6.03 27.89 21.99
C VAL A 197 -7.23 28.67 21.47
N ARG A 198 -7.39 28.66 20.15
CA ARG A 198 -8.61 29.09 19.46
C ARG A 198 -9.53 27.87 19.32
N THR A 199 -10.65 27.87 20.06
CA THR A 199 -11.54 26.69 20.19
C THR A 199 -12.47 26.46 19.00
N ASP A 200 -12.45 27.33 17.99
CA ASP A 200 -13.12 27.16 16.69
C ASP A 200 -12.11 26.79 15.58
N ALA A 201 -10.95 26.26 15.98
CA ALA A 201 -9.91 25.76 15.09
C ALA A 201 -9.03 24.70 15.78
N MET A 202 -9.66 23.65 16.31
CA MET A 202 -8.99 22.48 16.85
C MET A 202 -8.86 21.41 15.77
N VAL A 203 -7.62 21.19 15.34
CA VAL A 203 -7.27 20.18 14.33
C VAL A 203 -6.78 18.91 15.02
N VAL A 204 -7.27 17.76 14.58
CA VAL A 204 -6.76 16.45 15.03
C VAL A 204 -5.94 15.84 13.91
N ALA A 205 -4.68 15.50 14.20
CA ALA A 205 -3.76 14.87 13.28
C ALA A 205 -3.24 13.56 13.86
N GLY A 206 -3.06 12.53 13.03
CA GLY A 206 -2.48 11.29 13.52
C GLY A 206 -2.00 10.37 12.42
N ASN A 207 -1.06 9.49 12.75
CA ASN A 207 -0.49 8.50 11.81
C ASN A 207 -0.94 7.09 12.17
N SER A 208 -1.20 6.24 11.16
CA SER A 208 -1.51 4.82 11.34
C SER A 208 -2.69 4.60 12.31
N MET A 209 -2.50 3.91 13.44
CA MET A 209 -3.50 3.83 14.51
C MET A 209 -4.04 5.21 14.93
N GLY A 210 -3.16 6.20 15.06
CA GLY A 210 -3.54 7.58 15.36
C GLY A 210 -4.45 8.17 14.27
N ALA A 211 -4.27 7.80 13.00
CA ALA A 211 -5.17 8.21 11.92
C ALA A 211 -6.54 7.50 11.99
N LEU A 212 -6.60 6.24 12.42
CA LEU A 212 -7.88 5.58 12.73
C LEU A 212 -8.61 6.33 13.85
N ALA A 213 -7.89 6.69 14.93
CA ALA A 213 -8.44 7.50 16.01
C ALA A 213 -8.86 8.91 15.54
N THR A 214 -8.11 9.54 14.63
CA THR A 214 -8.48 10.81 13.99
C THR A 214 -9.80 10.69 13.25
N PHE A 215 -9.97 9.70 12.36
CA PHE A 215 -11.24 9.50 11.64
C PHE A 215 -12.42 9.33 12.60
N ILE A 216 -12.24 8.48 13.61
CA ILE A 216 -13.29 8.19 14.60
C ILE A 216 -13.64 9.46 15.38
N LEU A 217 -12.64 10.11 16.00
CA LEU A 217 -12.85 11.27 16.85
C LEU A 217 -13.50 12.41 16.08
N SER A 218 -13.01 12.72 14.88
CA SER A 218 -13.57 13.77 14.02
C SER A 218 -15.00 13.48 13.58
N GLY A 219 -15.41 12.21 13.52
CA GLY A 219 -16.80 11.84 13.20
C GLY A 219 -17.76 11.89 14.39
N ILE A 220 -17.26 11.90 15.64
CA ILE A 220 -18.11 11.76 16.85
C ILE A 220 -18.01 12.95 17.83
N ASP A 221 -16.96 13.77 17.74
CA ASP A 221 -16.72 14.88 18.64
C ASP A 221 -16.76 16.21 17.87
N THR A 222 -17.83 16.97 18.07
CA THR A 222 -18.14 18.21 17.31
C THR A 222 -17.18 19.35 17.57
N ARG A 223 -16.19 19.17 18.45
CA ARG A 223 -15.14 20.15 18.73
C ARG A 223 -14.00 20.06 17.71
N VAL A 224 -13.97 19.04 16.86
CA VAL A 224 -12.91 18.91 15.85
C VAL A 224 -13.28 19.72 14.62
N ASP A 225 -12.60 20.85 14.41
CA ASP A 225 -12.85 21.76 13.29
C ASP A 225 -12.08 21.36 12.01
N GLY A 226 -11.16 20.39 12.11
CA GLY A 226 -10.41 19.86 10.97
C GLY A 226 -9.63 18.60 11.30
N SER A 227 -9.37 17.76 10.29
CA SER A 227 -8.72 16.47 10.50
C SER A 227 -7.59 16.20 9.52
N VAL A 228 -6.51 15.59 10.02
CA VAL A 228 -5.33 15.19 9.21
C VAL A 228 -4.99 13.72 9.46
N PRO A 229 -5.78 12.78 8.90
CA PRO A 229 -5.46 11.36 8.96
C PRO A 229 -4.31 11.04 8.00
N MET A 230 -3.24 10.44 8.52
CA MET A 230 -2.05 10.05 7.78
C MET A 230 -1.88 8.53 7.76
N ILE A 231 -1.64 7.95 6.58
CA ILE A 231 -1.29 6.54 6.37
C ILE A 231 -2.23 5.51 7.04
N ALA A 232 -3.53 5.80 7.08
CA ALA A 232 -4.57 4.84 7.44
C ALA A 232 -5.87 5.13 6.70
N GLY A 233 -6.74 4.12 6.62
CA GLY A 233 -8.00 4.21 5.91
C GLY A 233 -8.92 3.05 6.25
N GLY A 234 -10.15 3.13 5.73
CA GLY A 234 -11.20 2.15 5.92
C GLY A 234 -11.15 0.98 4.96
N ASN A 235 -12.27 0.26 4.85
CA ASN A 235 -12.36 -1.05 4.22
C ASN A 235 -11.33 -2.02 4.85
N LEU A 236 -11.38 -2.11 6.19
CA LEU A 236 -10.48 -2.94 6.98
C LEU A 236 -10.59 -4.40 6.57
N LEU A 237 -11.77 -4.85 6.14
CA LEU A 237 -11.97 -6.21 5.63
C LEU A 237 -11.07 -6.45 4.40
N ASN A 238 -11.04 -5.53 3.43
CA ASN A 238 -10.16 -5.65 2.26
C ASN A 238 -8.68 -5.66 2.67
N SER A 239 -8.27 -4.81 3.61
CA SER A 239 -6.89 -4.80 4.12
C SER A 239 -6.52 -6.15 4.77
N LEU A 240 -7.42 -6.73 5.56
CA LEU A 240 -7.20 -8.03 6.19
C LEU A 240 -7.17 -9.17 5.16
N THR A 241 -8.14 -9.21 4.24
CA THR A 241 -8.24 -10.29 3.23
C THR A 241 -7.21 -10.19 2.12
N SER A 242 -6.60 -9.01 1.90
CA SER A 242 -5.47 -8.84 0.98
C SER A 242 -4.16 -9.39 1.53
N GLY A 243 -4.12 -9.79 2.80
CA GLY A 243 -2.93 -10.31 3.46
C GLY A 243 -1.97 -9.22 3.92
N SER A 244 -2.47 -8.01 4.19
CA SER A 244 -1.66 -6.88 4.66
C SER A 244 -1.12 -7.07 6.08
N LEU A 245 -0.17 -6.22 6.47
CA LEU A 245 0.38 -6.19 7.84
C LEU A 245 -0.64 -5.78 8.89
N LEU A 246 -1.83 -5.28 8.52
CA LEU A 246 -2.91 -5.08 9.47
C LEU A 246 -3.25 -6.39 10.21
N ASN A 247 -3.10 -7.54 9.56
CA ASN A 247 -3.26 -8.85 10.21
C ASN A 247 -2.31 -9.08 11.39
N SER A 248 -1.17 -8.39 11.47
CA SER A 248 -0.19 -8.58 12.55
C SER A 248 -0.57 -7.86 13.86
N ILE A 249 -1.48 -6.88 13.78
CA ILE A 249 -1.88 -6.05 14.94
C ILE A 249 -3.34 -6.26 15.36
N VAL A 250 -4.08 -7.15 14.69
CA VAL A 250 -5.45 -7.55 15.07
C VAL A 250 -5.43 -8.86 15.85
N VAL A 251 -6.41 -9.02 16.75
CA VAL A 251 -6.55 -10.20 17.62
C VAL A 251 -6.41 -11.50 16.80
N PRO A 252 -5.40 -12.35 17.08
CA PRO A 252 -5.09 -13.43 16.16
C PRO A 252 -6.13 -14.53 16.04
N THR A 253 -6.93 -14.74 17.09
CA THR A 253 -7.94 -15.79 17.14
C THR A 253 -9.23 -15.45 16.40
N TYR A 254 -9.48 -14.18 16.11
CA TYR A 254 -10.64 -13.80 15.32
C TYR A 254 -10.42 -14.28 13.89
N GLN A 255 -11.45 -14.80 13.23
CA GLN A 255 -11.33 -15.34 11.87
C GLN A 255 -12.20 -14.53 10.91
N ILE A 256 -11.86 -14.52 9.61
CA ILE A 256 -12.79 -13.96 8.62
C ILE A 256 -14.11 -14.73 8.68
N GLY A 257 -15.22 -14.01 8.79
CA GLY A 257 -16.56 -14.58 8.97
C GLY A 257 -16.97 -14.89 10.41
N SER A 258 -16.10 -14.66 11.40
CA SER A 258 -16.46 -14.71 12.82
C SER A 258 -17.25 -13.47 13.25
N VAL A 259 -18.03 -13.59 14.33
CA VAL A 259 -18.80 -12.47 14.90
C VAL A 259 -17.86 -11.35 15.33
N GLU A 260 -16.71 -11.69 15.89
CA GLU A 260 -15.70 -10.75 16.35
C GLU A 260 -15.11 -9.97 15.17
N MET A 261 -14.79 -10.63 14.05
CA MET A 261 -14.35 -9.90 12.85
C MET A 261 -15.44 -8.98 12.31
N THR A 262 -16.69 -9.44 12.24
CA THR A 262 -17.82 -8.59 11.86
C THR A 262 -17.95 -7.39 12.80
N ASN A 263 -17.75 -7.57 14.10
CA ASN A 263 -17.82 -6.49 15.08
C ASN A 263 -16.67 -5.48 14.97
N ILE A 264 -15.46 -5.93 14.62
CA ILE A 264 -14.35 -5.01 14.31
C ILE A 264 -14.74 -4.08 13.16
N ILE A 265 -15.25 -4.65 12.06
CA ILE A 265 -15.66 -3.85 10.89
C ILE A 265 -16.83 -2.93 11.27
N ARG A 266 -17.83 -3.45 11.98
CA ARG A 266 -19.01 -2.71 12.42
C ARG A 266 -18.67 -1.49 13.28
N TRP A 267 -17.72 -1.62 14.21
CA TRP A 267 -17.45 -0.60 15.23
C TRP A 267 -16.24 0.27 14.94
N PHE A 268 -15.23 -0.21 14.21
CA PHE A 268 -13.94 0.48 14.11
C PHE A 268 -13.44 0.73 12.69
N ASP A 269 -14.18 0.32 11.65
CA ASP A 269 -13.80 0.66 10.27
C ASP A 269 -13.98 2.17 10.03
N PRO A 270 -12.93 2.91 9.60
CA PRO A 270 -13.04 4.32 9.26
C PRO A 270 -14.18 4.68 8.31
N LEU A 271 -14.64 3.77 7.43
CA LEU A 271 -15.76 4.05 6.52
C LEU A 271 -17.08 4.37 7.24
N ALA A 272 -17.22 3.96 8.50
CA ALA A 272 -18.36 4.31 9.35
C ALA A 272 -18.33 5.80 9.78
N TYR A 273 -17.13 6.39 9.82
CA TYR A 273 -16.88 7.71 10.40
C TYR A 273 -16.59 8.76 9.33
N THR A 274 -16.00 8.38 8.19
CA THR A 274 -15.73 9.30 7.07
C THR A 274 -16.98 10.01 6.56
N ARG A 275 -18.14 9.34 6.61
CA ARG A 275 -19.45 9.89 6.23
C ARG A 275 -20.04 10.85 7.27
N LEU A 276 -19.54 10.80 8.51
CA LEU A 276 -19.95 11.69 9.59
C LEU A 276 -19.11 12.96 9.63
N LEU A 277 -18.00 13.01 8.88
CA LEU A 277 -17.16 14.20 8.80
C LEU A 277 -17.91 15.34 8.13
N THR A 278 -17.99 16.47 8.80
CA THR A 278 -18.53 17.73 8.28
C THR A 278 -17.45 18.75 7.97
N ASP A 279 -16.32 18.63 8.66
CA ASP A 279 -15.23 19.59 8.66
C ASP A 279 -14.13 19.21 7.67
N PRO A 280 -13.29 20.16 7.23
CA PRO A 280 -12.24 19.90 6.24
C PRO A 280 -11.28 18.78 6.65
N VAL A 281 -10.93 17.94 5.69
CA VAL A 281 -10.04 16.77 5.84
C VAL A 281 -8.80 16.95 4.98
N PHE A 282 -7.62 16.77 5.56
CA PHE A 282 -6.36 16.65 4.82
C PHE A 282 -5.77 15.25 4.96
N MET A 283 -6.05 14.39 3.99
CA MET A 283 -5.62 13.00 4.03
C MET A 283 -4.27 12.81 3.33
N ILE A 284 -3.32 12.19 4.04
CA ILE A 284 -1.98 11.90 3.53
C ILE A 284 -1.78 10.40 3.41
N ILE A 285 -1.45 9.88 2.22
CA ILE A 285 -1.32 8.43 1.99
C ILE A 285 -0.10 8.07 1.15
N GLY A 286 0.46 6.89 1.43
CA GLY A 286 1.47 6.24 0.59
C GLY A 286 0.81 5.24 -0.36
N THR A 287 1.24 5.23 -1.63
CA THR A 287 0.65 4.33 -2.64
C THR A 287 1.06 2.85 -2.50
N ASN A 288 2.09 2.56 -1.70
CA ASN A 288 2.64 1.22 -1.45
C ASN A 288 2.60 0.87 0.04
N ASP A 289 1.57 1.32 0.74
CA ASP A 289 1.36 1.05 2.16
C ASP A 289 1.08 -0.45 2.43
N PRO A 290 1.93 -1.15 3.20
CA PRO A 290 1.78 -2.57 3.52
C PRO A 290 0.69 -2.91 4.55
N PHE A 291 0.14 -1.92 5.27
CA PHE A 291 -0.96 -2.11 6.23
C PHE A 291 -2.30 -1.86 5.56
N PHE A 292 -2.37 -0.80 4.76
CA PHE A 292 -3.61 -0.35 4.14
C PHE A 292 -3.42 -0.25 2.62
N PRO A 293 -3.75 -1.32 1.87
CA PRO A 293 -3.58 -1.34 0.41
C PRO A 293 -4.25 -0.15 -0.27
N ILE A 294 -3.69 0.29 -1.40
CA ILE A 294 -4.20 1.45 -2.15
C ILE A 294 -5.68 1.32 -2.53
N THR A 295 -6.20 0.10 -2.71
CA THR A 295 -7.64 -0.12 -2.96
C THR A 295 -8.51 0.25 -1.77
N SER A 296 -8.08 -0.03 -0.54
CA SER A 296 -8.73 0.42 0.70
C SER A 296 -8.68 1.95 0.85
N MET A 297 -7.55 2.56 0.46
CA MET A 297 -7.41 4.02 0.44
C MET A 297 -8.35 4.69 -0.54
N MET A 298 -8.46 4.15 -1.76
CA MET A 298 -9.43 4.63 -2.75
C MET A 298 -10.87 4.54 -2.23
N ASP A 299 -11.23 3.45 -1.55
CA ASP A 299 -12.56 3.28 -0.94
C ASP A 299 -12.79 4.31 0.18
N THR A 300 -11.75 4.65 0.94
CA THR A 300 -11.79 5.68 1.99
C THR A 300 -12.01 7.07 1.38
N ILE A 301 -11.22 7.44 0.38
CA ILE A 301 -11.32 8.72 -0.34
C ILE A 301 -12.72 8.90 -0.93
N GLU A 302 -13.29 7.83 -1.50
CA GLU A 302 -14.62 7.88 -2.11
C GLU A 302 -15.74 8.04 -1.08
N SER A 303 -15.52 7.62 0.16
CA SER A 303 -16.52 7.72 1.25
C SER A 303 -16.56 9.05 1.98
N ILE A 304 -15.62 9.96 1.71
CA ILE A 304 -15.56 11.28 2.36
C ILE A 304 -16.34 12.29 1.52
N ASP A 305 -17.45 12.78 2.08
CA ASP A 305 -18.29 13.84 1.49
C ASP A 305 -17.83 15.25 1.91
N ALA A 306 -17.12 15.37 3.04
CA ALA A 306 -16.53 16.61 3.51
C ALA A 306 -15.51 17.18 2.51
N GLU A 307 -15.14 18.46 2.71
CA GLU A 307 -14.08 19.07 1.91
C GLU A 307 -12.76 18.30 2.10
N LEU A 308 -12.27 17.67 1.03
CA LEU A 308 -11.12 16.78 1.06
C LEU A 308 -9.93 17.33 0.27
N THR A 309 -8.83 17.55 0.97
CA THR A 309 -7.50 17.75 0.38
C THR A 309 -6.71 16.45 0.46
N LEU A 310 -6.03 16.07 -0.62
CA LEU A 310 -5.22 14.85 -0.68
C LEU A 310 -3.73 15.19 -0.83
N ASN A 311 -2.89 14.42 -0.14
CA ASN A 311 -1.46 14.32 -0.43
C ASN A 311 -1.11 12.83 -0.63
N ILE A 312 -1.00 12.42 -1.90
CA ILE A 312 -0.68 11.05 -2.28
C ILE A 312 0.79 10.98 -2.68
N VAL A 313 1.58 10.15 -1.97
CA VAL A 313 3.00 10.00 -2.22
C VAL A 313 3.27 8.72 -3.03
N PRO A 314 3.72 8.83 -4.30
CA PRO A 314 4.00 7.67 -5.15
C PRO A 314 5.18 6.85 -4.60
N ASN A 315 5.09 5.52 -4.66
CA ASN A 315 6.09 4.57 -4.17
C ASN A 315 6.43 4.69 -2.67
N TRP A 316 5.54 5.29 -1.86
CA TRP A 316 5.75 5.45 -0.42
C TRP A 316 4.98 4.41 0.38
N GLY A 317 5.62 3.91 1.45
CA GLY A 317 5.05 2.92 2.37
C GLY A 317 4.38 3.55 3.60
N HIS A 318 4.48 2.87 4.74
CA HIS A 318 3.78 3.21 5.99
C HIS A 318 4.59 4.13 6.94
N GLY A 319 5.51 4.94 6.41
CA GLY A 319 6.37 5.80 7.23
C GLY A 319 5.89 7.24 7.27
N VAL A 320 6.07 7.95 8.39
CA VAL A 320 5.82 9.39 8.47
C VAL A 320 6.96 10.16 7.79
N ASN A 321 6.63 11.06 6.87
CA ASN A 321 7.62 11.90 6.21
C ASN A 321 7.77 13.24 6.95
N PRO A 322 9.00 13.67 7.32
CA PRO A 322 9.23 14.96 7.97
C PRO A 322 8.64 16.17 7.20
N GLN A 323 8.58 16.12 5.86
CA GLN A 323 8.02 17.19 5.05
C GLN A 323 6.51 17.40 5.26
N TRP A 324 5.80 16.44 5.87
CA TRP A 324 4.39 16.59 6.15
C TRP A 324 4.09 17.70 7.15
N SER A 325 5.03 18.05 8.04
CA SER A 325 4.86 19.20 8.94
C SER A 325 4.55 20.46 8.14
N HIS A 326 5.34 20.74 7.10
CA HIS A 326 5.15 21.87 6.20
C HIS A 326 3.77 21.85 5.50
N ASN A 327 3.39 20.71 4.94
CA ASN A 327 2.09 20.57 4.27
C ASN A 327 0.91 20.80 5.23
N ILE A 328 1.01 20.29 6.46
CA ILE A 328 0.02 20.48 7.51
C ILE A 328 -0.08 21.97 7.88
N VAL A 329 1.06 22.65 8.11
CA VAL A 329 1.08 24.08 8.40
C VAL A 329 0.32 24.85 7.33
N ARG A 330 0.66 24.66 6.06
CA ARG A 330 0.01 25.42 5.00
C ARG A 330 -1.48 25.09 4.86
N TRP A 331 -1.86 23.81 5.00
CA TRP A 331 -3.27 23.45 4.94
C TRP A 331 -4.08 24.13 6.06
N ILE A 332 -3.58 24.11 7.30
CA ILE A 332 -4.21 24.81 8.44
C ILE A 332 -4.24 26.32 8.20
N ASP A 333 -3.20 26.91 7.62
CA ASP A 333 -3.16 28.34 7.31
C ASP A 333 -4.24 28.76 6.35
N CYS A 334 -4.41 28.00 5.26
CA CYS A 334 -5.47 28.22 4.29
C CYS A 334 -6.87 28.14 4.95
N LYS A 335 -7.07 27.18 5.86
CA LYS A 335 -8.39 26.94 6.45
C LYS A 335 -8.73 27.86 7.63
N PHE A 336 -7.74 28.23 8.41
CA PHE A 336 -7.97 28.80 9.73
C PHE A 336 -7.21 30.11 10.00
N ARG A 337 -6.23 30.52 9.17
CA ARG A 337 -5.42 31.73 9.39
C ARG A 337 -5.36 32.69 8.18
N ASP A 338 -6.40 32.71 7.34
CA ASP A 338 -6.46 33.55 6.12
C ASP A 338 -5.25 33.38 5.18
N GLY A 339 -4.63 32.20 5.21
CA GLY A 339 -3.50 31.85 4.35
C GLY A 339 -3.90 31.74 2.88
N ALA A 340 -2.89 31.65 2.00
CA ALA A 340 -3.12 31.51 0.57
C ALA A 340 -3.99 30.27 0.26
N PRO A 341 -4.96 30.37 -0.66
CA PRO A 341 -5.86 29.27 -0.96
C PRO A 341 -5.10 28.07 -1.56
N ILE A 342 -5.58 26.88 -1.22
CA ILE A 342 -5.18 25.64 -1.91
C ILE A 342 -5.60 25.76 -3.39
N PRO A 343 -4.74 25.41 -4.36
CA PRO A 343 -5.09 25.34 -5.77
C PRO A 343 -6.41 24.62 -6.02
N SER A 344 -7.30 25.30 -6.73
CA SER A 344 -8.42 24.64 -7.38
C SER A 344 -7.89 23.88 -8.60
N TYR A 345 -8.48 22.71 -8.87
CA TYR A 345 -8.09 21.90 -10.01
C TYR A 345 -9.26 21.11 -10.59
N GLU A 346 -9.21 20.87 -11.90
CA GLU A 346 -10.06 19.93 -12.61
C GLU A 346 -9.18 18.99 -13.44
N VAL A 347 -9.49 17.69 -13.41
CA VAL A 347 -8.75 16.68 -14.19
C VAL A 347 -9.71 16.01 -15.17
N LEU A 348 -9.42 16.18 -16.44
CA LEU A 348 -10.10 15.53 -17.54
C LEU A 348 -9.18 14.49 -18.18
N TYR A 349 -9.75 13.38 -18.61
CA TYR A 349 -8.99 12.39 -19.37
C TYR A 349 -9.85 11.70 -20.40
N ASN A 350 -9.22 11.26 -21.49
CA ASN A 350 -9.85 10.45 -22.52
C ASN A 350 -8.89 9.35 -23.01
N ASN A 351 -9.45 8.33 -23.64
CA ASN A 351 -8.65 7.31 -24.32
C ASN A 351 -8.54 7.69 -25.80
N GLU A 352 -7.31 7.69 -26.33
CA GLU A 352 -7.03 7.95 -27.74
C GLU A 352 -6.32 6.75 -28.36
N ILE A 353 -6.56 6.49 -29.65
CA ILE A 353 -5.83 5.49 -30.42
C ILE A 353 -4.77 6.23 -31.23
N THR A 354 -3.50 5.95 -30.95
CA THR A 354 -2.36 6.53 -31.65
C THR A 354 -1.53 5.45 -32.35
N LEU A 355 -0.48 5.85 -33.07
CA LEU A 355 0.50 4.91 -33.63
C LEU A 355 1.26 4.15 -32.53
N GLN A 356 1.31 4.66 -31.31
CA GLN A 356 1.96 4.00 -30.18
C GLN A 356 1.07 2.96 -29.50
N GLY A 357 -0.25 3.05 -29.65
CA GLY A 357 -1.23 2.16 -29.04
C GLY A 357 -2.47 2.90 -28.53
N SER A 358 -3.16 2.30 -27.57
CA SER A 358 -4.21 2.99 -26.81
C SER A 358 -3.54 3.82 -25.73
N THR A 359 -3.75 5.13 -25.75
CA THR A 359 -3.15 6.08 -24.81
C THR A 359 -4.24 6.69 -23.94
N ILE A 360 -3.90 7.06 -22.71
CA ILE A 360 -4.75 7.94 -21.89
C ILE A 360 -4.15 9.34 -21.97
N LYS A 361 -4.89 10.29 -22.51
CA LYS A 361 -4.50 11.70 -22.46
C LYS A 361 -5.12 12.34 -21.24
N VAL A 362 -4.30 13.01 -20.44
CA VAL A 362 -4.69 13.70 -19.22
C VAL A 362 -4.54 15.19 -19.45
N ILE A 363 -5.58 15.94 -19.07
CA ILE A 363 -5.61 17.40 -19.08
C ILE A 363 -5.96 17.83 -17.66
N ALA A 364 -5.08 18.61 -17.05
CA ALA A 364 -5.30 19.21 -15.74
C ALA A 364 -5.42 20.73 -15.89
N GLU A 365 -6.55 21.29 -15.50
CA GLU A 365 -6.72 22.73 -15.33
C GLU A 365 -6.41 23.04 -13.87
N VAL A 366 -5.38 23.83 -13.62
CA VAL A 366 -4.90 24.09 -12.25
C VAL A 366 -4.67 25.57 -12.04
N GLU A 367 -5.19 26.09 -10.94
CA GLU A 367 -4.96 27.45 -10.49
C GLU A 367 -3.64 27.55 -9.72
N ASN A 368 -2.77 28.51 -10.09
CA ASN A 368 -1.56 28.85 -9.34
C ASN A 368 -0.65 27.64 -9.00
N ALA A 369 -0.34 26.82 -10.00
CA ALA A 369 0.67 25.77 -9.90
C ALA A 369 2.02 26.20 -10.50
N ASP A 370 3.10 25.72 -9.90
CA ASP A 370 4.44 25.83 -10.46
C ASP A 370 4.72 24.71 -11.44
N SER A 371 4.46 23.48 -10.98
CA SER A 371 4.57 22.26 -11.75
C SER A 371 3.45 21.30 -11.38
N VAL A 372 3.06 20.49 -12.35
CA VAL A 372 2.06 19.45 -12.18
C VAL A 372 2.66 18.16 -12.71
N PHE A 373 2.70 17.13 -11.87
CA PHE A 373 3.20 15.81 -12.23
C PHE A 373 2.03 14.86 -12.45
N LEU A 374 2.09 14.07 -13.51
CA LEU A 374 1.24 12.91 -13.71
C LEU A 374 1.91 11.68 -13.13
N CYS A 375 1.29 11.12 -12.09
CA CYS A 375 1.72 9.88 -11.46
C CYS A 375 0.85 8.72 -11.96
N TRP A 376 1.46 7.65 -12.48
CA TRP A 376 0.71 6.51 -13.01
C TRP A 376 1.43 5.18 -12.82
N ARG A 377 0.66 4.09 -12.78
CA ARG A 377 1.17 2.72 -12.81
C ARG A 377 0.30 1.82 -13.67
N SER A 378 0.91 0.79 -14.23
CA SER A 378 0.22 -0.31 -14.92
C SER A 378 -0.24 -1.40 -13.95
N SER A 379 -0.94 -2.40 -14.48
CA SER A 379 -1.66 -3.41 -13.70
C SER A 379 -0.88 -4.66 -13.33
N GLU A 380 0.41 -4.73 -13.65
CA GLU A 380 1.24 -5.83 -13.24
C GLU A 380 1.48 -5.83 -11.71
N PRO A 381 1.61 -7.02 -11.10
CA PRO A 381 1.97 -7.13 -9.68
C PRO A 381 3.29 -6.41 -9.39
N GLY A 382 3.26 -5.50 -8.42
CA GLY A 382 4.43 -4.71 -8.02
C GLY A 382 4.88 -3.72 -9.08
N ALA A 383 3.96 -3.27 -9.95
CA ALA A 383 4.21 -2.14 -10.83
C ALA A 383 4.58 -0.90 -9.98
N VAL A 384 5.64 -0.21 -10.39
CA VAL A 384 6.06 1.04 -9.75
C VAL A 384 5.25 2.21 -10.28
N TRP A 385 5.10 3.25 -9.48
CA TRP A 385 4.50 4.51 -9.91
C TRP A 385 5.55 5.36 -10.63
N PHE A 386 5.29 5.64 -11.90
CA PHE A 386 6.05 6.61 -12.68
C PHE A 386 5.51 8.01 -12.41
N SER A 387 6.39 9.00 -12.35
CA SER A 387 6.03 10.42 -12.26
C SER A 387 6.61 11.16 -13.44
N THR A 388 5.80 11.90 -14.16
CA THR A 388 6.22 12.70 -15.33
C THR A 388 5.61 14.08 -15.23
N GLU A 389 6.43 15.12 -15.38
CA GLU A 389 5.93 16.49 -15.39
C GLU A 389 5.03 16.71 -16.62
N LEU A 390 3.85 17.29 -16.40
CA LEU A 390 2.91 17.63 -17.46
C LEU A 390 3.38 18.86 -18.22
N GLU A 391 3.15 18.86 -19.53
CA GLU A 391 3.51 20.00 -20.39
C GLU A 391 2.56 21.17 -20.14
N PRO A 392 3.06 22.36 -19.76
CA PRO A 392 2.22 23.52 -19.53
C PRO A 392 1.77 24.13 -20.86
N GLY A 393 0.52 24.59 -20.90
CA GLY A 393 -0.01 25.46 -21.94
C GLY A 393 -0.88 26.58 -21.36
N SER A 394 -1.20 27.56 -22.21
CA SER A 394 -1.83 28.81 -21.77
C SER A 394 -3.28 28.90 -22.22
N GLY A 395 -4.22 28.78 -21.27
CA GLY A 395 -5.64 29.09 -21.46
C GLY A 395 -5.95 30.57 -21.18
N ALA A 396 -7.20 30.98 -21.41
CA ALA A 396 -7.65 32.36 -21.19
C ALA A 396 -7.81 32.74 -19.70
N LEU A 397 -8.08 31.75 -18.82
CA LEU A 397 -8.33 31.93 -17.39
C LEU A 397 -7.47 31.02 -16.50
N PHE A 398 -7.13 29.81 -16.96
CA PHE A 398 -6.30 28.85 -16.22
C PHE A 398 -5.11 28.39 -17.07
N LYS A 399 -4.01 27.98 -16.39
CA LYS A 399 -2.97 27.17 -17.02
C LYS A 399 -3.53 25.76 -17.18
N TYR A 400 -3.43 25.20 -18.38
CA TYR A 400 -3.73 23.80 -18.60
C TYR A 400 -2.41 23.03 -18.70
N TYR A 401 -2.41 21.82 -18.19
CA TYR A 401 -1.27 20.92 -18.18
C TYR A 401 -1.67 19.64 -18.88
N THR A 402 -0.89 19.19 -19.86
CA THR A 402 -1.23 18.02 -20.66
C THR A 402 -0.15 16.95 -20.61
N GLY A 403 -0.58 15.70 -20.61
CA GLY A 403 0.33 14.56 -20.66
C GLY A 403 -0.36 13.32 -21.17
N GLU A 404 0.43 12.31 -21.51
CA GLU A 404 -0.05 11.06 -22.07
C GLU A 404 0.52 9.88 -21.31
N ILE A 405 -0.31 8.86 -21.09
CA ILE A 405 0.08 7.60 -20.50
C ILE A 405 0.06 6.51 -21.56
N VAL A 406 1.22 5.91 -21.79
CA VAL A 406 1.41 4.81 -22.74
C VAL A 406 2.15 3.67 -22.03
N PRO A 407 1.43 2.78 -21.32
CA PRO A 407 2.08 1.67 -20.64
C PRO A 407 2.60 0.67 -21.67
N LEU A 408 3.72 0.01 -21.35
CA LEU A 408 4.33 -0.97 -22.25
C LEU A 408 3.36 -2.14 -22.53
N ALA A 409 2.69 -2.62 -21.49
CA ALA A 409 1.69 -3.67 -21.57
C ALA A 409 0.28 -3.09 -21.66
N ASN A 410 -0.62 -3.84 -22.30
CA ASN A 410 -2.04 -3.50 -22.35
C ASN A 410 -2.72 -3.94 -21.06
N GLY A 411 -3.47 -3.04 -20.42
CA GLY A 411 -4.20 -3.36 -19.20
C GLY A 411 -4.79 -2.14 -18.50
N LYS A 412 -5.22 -2.38 -17.26
CA LYS A 412 -5.69 -1.35 -16.34
C LYS A 412 -4.53 -0.40 -15.99
N VAL A 413 -4.83 0.89 -15.87
CA VAL A 413 -3.89 1.92 -15.43
C VAL A 413 -4.52 2.67 -14.27
N LEU A 414 -3.78 2.86 -13.19
CA LEU A 414 -4.14 3.81 -12.13
C LEU A 414 -3.29 5.05 -12.31
N PHE A 415 -3.90 6.22 -12.17
CA PHE A 415 -3.19 7.49 -12.30
C PHE A 415 -3.84 8.61 -11.48
N PHE A 416 -3.04 9.59 -11.11
CA PHE A 416 -3.47 10.83 -10.45
C PHE A 416 -2.47 11.94 -10.79
N ILE A 417 -2.85 13.18 -10.56
CA ILE A 417 -1.90 14.30 -10.66
C ILE A 417 -1.42 14.72 -9.29
N VAL A 418 -0.20 15.26 -9.25
CA VAL A 418 0.41 15.91 -8.11
C VAL A 418 0.70 17.36 -8.49
N ILE A 419 0.14 18.29 -7.75
CA ILE A 419 0.30 19.73 -7.93
C ILE A 419 1.34 20.20 -6.91
N MET A 420 2.38 20.87 -7.40
CA MET A 420 3.45 21.46 -6.60
C MET A 420 3.36 22.99 -6.67
N GLN A 421 3.60 23.65 -5.54
CA GLN A 421 3.69 25.13 -5.40
C GLN A 421 5.04 25.54 -4.77
N GLU A 422 5.35 26.85 -4.80
CA GLU A 422 6.71 27.39 -4.54
C GLU A 422 7.19 27.05 -3.13
N ASP A 423 6.24 26.94 -2.21
CA ASP A 423 6.39 26.60 -0.81
C ASP A 423 6.57 25.08 -0.57
N SER A 424 6.56 24.24 -1.60
CA SER A 424 6.68 22.77 -1.55
C SER A 424 5.45 22.01 -1.06
N ILE A 425 4.27 22.64 -1.07
CA ILE A 425 3.02 21.90 -0.83
C ILE A 425 2.75 20.96 -1.99
N GLN A 426 2.50 19.70 -1.62
CA GLN A 426 2.12 18.66 -2.55
C GLN A 426 0.63 18.32 -2.36
N ILE A 427 -0.20 18.68 -3.34
CA ILE A 427 -1.62 18.28 -3.39
C ILE A 427 -1.82 17.27 -4.50
N SER A 428 -2.77 16.37 -4.32
CA SER A 428 -3.09 15.34 -5.29
C SER A 428 -4.55 15.39 -5.69
N SER A 429 -4.84 14.98 -6.92
CA SER A 429 -6.19 14.60 -7.30
C SER A 429 -6.58 13.28 -6.66
N ARG A 430 -7.85 12.90 -6.79
CA ARG A 430 -8.26 11.49 -6.62
C ARG A 430 -7.51 10.58 -7.60
N ILE A 431 -7.49 9.29 -7.30
CA ILE A 431 -6.92 8.26 -8.17
C ILE A 431 -7.97 7.83 -9.20
N PHE A 432 -7.65 8.04 -10.46
CA PHE A 432 -8.44 7.61 -11.60
C PHE A 432 -8.01 6.23 -12.09
N VAL A 433 -8.95 5.54 -12.73
CA VAL A 433 -8.72 4.21 -13.31
C VAL A 433 -9.07 4.25 -14.79
N GLY A 434 -8.11 3.92 -15.64
CA GLY A 434 -8.26 3.84 -17.09
C GLY A 434 -7.78 2.52 -17.66
N SER A 435 -7.72 2.43 -18.99
CA SER A 435 -7.11 1.30 -19.70
C SER A 435 -6.33 1.81 -20.89
N ALA A 436 -5.07 1.41 -20.98
CA ALA A 436 -4.15 1.82 -22.04
C ALA A 436 -3.15 0.71 -22.33
N GLY A 437 -2.38 0.88 -23.39
CA GLY A 437 -1.33 -0.05 -23.75
C GLY A 437 -0.71 0.19 -25.10
N SER A 438 0.60 -0.02 -25.15
CA SER A 438 1.37 0.14 -26.37
C SER A 438 1.17 -1.01 -27.36
N ILE A 439 1.43 -0.73 -28.64
CA ILE A 439 1.50 -1.76 -29.69
C ILE A 439 2.79 -2.60 -29.61
N PHE A 440 3.69 -2.36 -28.65
CA PHE A 440 5.01 -2.98 -28.59
C PHE A 440 4.93 -4.51 -28.61
N PHE A 441 4.21 -5.13 -27.67
CA PHE A 441 4.08 -6.59 -27.62
C PHE A 441 3.31 -7.18 -28.82
N PRO A 442 2.19 -6.58 -29.29
CA PRO A 442 1.56 -6.98 -30.55
C PRO A 442 2.52 -6.93 -31.76
N ALA A 443 3.28 -5.84 -31.92
CA ALA A 443 4.22 -5.69 -33.01
C ALA A 443 5.38 -6.68 -32.88
N LEU A 444 5.92 -6.86 -31.69
CA LEU A 444 6.97 -7.83 -31.40
C LEU A 444 6.50 -9.27 -31.66
N LEU A 445 5.23 -9.58 -31.36
CA LEU A 445 4.62 -10.86 -31.69
C LEU A 445 4.55 -11.09 -33.20
N ILE A 446 4.14 -10.08 -33.97
CA ILE A 446 4.09 -10.17 -35.45
C ILE A 446 5.50 -10.39 -36.01
N LEU A 447 6.47 -9.57 -35.60
CA LEU A 447 7.86 -9.65 -36.08
C LEU A 447 8.51 -10.98 -35.70
N SER A 448 8.34 -11.43 -34.46
CA SER A 448 8.87 -12.71 -34.00
C SER A 448 8.17 -13.89 -34.68
N SER A 449 6.86 -13.79 -35.00
CA SER A 449 6.14 -14.78 -35.81
C SER A 449 6.71 -14.92 -37.21
N LEU A 450 7.06 -13.81 -37.88
CA LEU A 450 7.78 -13.85 -39.16
C LEU A 450 9.14 -14.54 -39.01
N GLY A 451 9.86 -14.27 -37.91
CA GLY A 451 11.07 -15.00 -37.55
C GLY A 451 10.84 -16.51 -37.42
N ILE A 452 9.77 -16.95 -36.74
CA ILE A 452 9.39 -18.37 -36.65
C ILE A 452 9.11 -18.96 -38.03
N LEU A 453 8.42 -18.24 -38.92
CA LEU A 453 8.17 -18.68 -40.29
C LEU A 453 9.46 -18.83 -41.10
N LEU A 454 10.44 -17.94 -40.92
CA LEU A 454 11.76 -18.08 -41.54
C LEU A 454 12.52 -19.29 -40.99
N LEU A 455 12.47 -19.52 -39.68
CA LEU A 455 13.08 -20.71 -39.06
C LEU A 455 12.47 -22.02 -39.59
N LEU A 456 11.16 -22.01 -39.87
CA LEU A 456 10.47 -23.12 -40.54
C LEU A 456 10.92 -23.24 -42.01
N HIS A 457 10.93 -22.14 -42.76
CA HIS A 457 11.31 -22.13 -44.17
C HIS A 457 12.72 -22.66 -44.41
N PHE A 458 13.69 -22.23 -43.60
CA PHE A 458 15.08 -22.66 -43.69
C PHE A 458 15.37 -23.99 -42.98
N ASN A 459 14.34 -24.69 -42.48
CA ASN A 459 14.47 -25.97 -41.80
C ASN A 459 15.40 -25.94 -40.57
N ILE A 460 15.49 -24.78 -39.92
CA ILE A 460 16.26 -24.56 -38.69
C ILE A 460 15.48 -25.09 -37.48
N TRP A 461 14.15 -24.91 -37.47
CA TRP A 461 13.25 -25.42 -36.43
C TRP A 461 12.01 -26.05 -37.05
N HIS A 462 11.57 -27.21 -36.54
CA HIS A 462 10.35 -27.90 -36.97
C HIS A 462 9.65 -28.60 -35.79
N PRO A 463 8.37 -28.31 -35.51
CA PRO A 463 7.61 -29.02 -34.51
C PRO A 463 7.32 -30.45 -35.02
N ARG A 464 7.74 -31.48 -34.27
CA ARG A 464 7.31 -32.87 -34.54
C ARG A 464 6.66 -33.44 -33.30
N ARG A 465 5.60 -34.25 -33.47
CA ARG A 465 4.82 -34.85 -32.37
C ARG A 465 5.68 -35.51 -31.29
N ILE A 466 6.73 -36.22 -31.69
CA ILE A 466 7.62 -36.91 -30.77
C ILE A 466 8.45 -35.95 -29.88
N HIS A 467 8.66 -34.72 -30.32
CA HIS A 467 9.34 -33.69 -29.53
C HIS A 467 8.35 -33.06 -28.54
N LEU A 468 7.12 -32.80 -28.97
CA LEU A 468 6.06 -32.32 -28.08
C LEU A 468 5.89 -33.23 -26.85
N ILE A 469 5.94 -34.54 -27.04
CA ILE A 469 5.86 -35.53 -25.95
C ILE A 469 7.10 -35.48 -25.03
N ARG A 470 8.28 -35.20 -25.58
CA ARG A 470 9.52 -35.04 -24.78
C ARG A 470 9.51 -33.78 -23.93
N GLU A 471 8.74 -32.76 -24.32
CA GLU A 471 8.63 -31.51 -23.57
C GLU A 471 7.61 -31.58 -22.41
N ILE A 472 6.82 -32.64 -22.29
CA ILE A 472 5.81 -32.81 -21.23
C ILE A 472 6.38 -32.58 -19.82
N PRO A 473 7.53 -33.15 -19.41
CA PRO A 473 8.10 -32.89 -18.09
C PRO A 473 8.38 -31.41 -17.82
N TYR A 474 8.90 -30.68 -18.82
CA TYR A 474 9.22 -29.26 -18.72
C TYR A 474 7.95 -28.41 -18.65
N MET A 475 6.96 -28.72 -19.49
CA MET A 475 5.65 -28.07 -19.43
C MET A 475 5.03 -28.25 -18.05
N ILE A 476 5.02 -29.46 -17.49
CA ILE A 476 4.48 -29.73 -16.14
C ILE A 476 5.20 -28.89 -15.09
N GLY A 477 6.52 -28.78 -15.15
CA GLY A 477 7.23 -27.95 -14.19
C GLY A 477 6.99 -26.45 -14.37
N VAL A 478 6.87 -25.95 -15.62
CA VAL A 478 6.47 -24.56 -15.88
C VAL A 478 5.05 -24.30 -15.36
N PHE A 479 4.12 -25.26 -15.53
CA PHE A 479 2.79 -25.20 -14.94
C PHE A 479 2.85 -25.19 -13.41
N ALA A 480 3.68 -26.02 -12.79
CA ALA A 480 3.86 -26.04 -11.34
C ALA A 480 4.42 -24.71 -10.82
N LEU A 481 5.32 -24.07 -11.56
CA LEU A 481 5.84 -22.74 -11.25
C LEU A 481 4.76 -21.67 -11.39
N GLY A 482 4.04 -21.64 -12.51
CA GLY A 482 2.91 -20.72 -12.70
C GLY A 482 1.85 -20.88 -11.60
N ALA A 483 1.48 -22.12 -11.28
CA ALA A 483 0.60 -22.43 -10.16
C ALA A 483 1.19 -21.94 -8.83
N GLY A 484 2.49 -22.11 -8.63
CA GLY A 484 3.21 -21.62 -7.46
C GLY A 484 3.18 -20.10 -7.26
N PHE A 485 3.16 -19.34 -8.36
CA PHE A 485 3.03 -17.88 -8.31
C PHE A 485 1.60 -17.40 -8.09
N ILE A 486 0.59 -18.15 -8.59
CA ILE A 486 -0.82 -17.75 -8.57
C ILE A 486 -1.54 -18.25 -7.31
N LEU A 487 -1.28 -19.49 -6.88
CA LEU A 487 -1.89 -20.08 -5.70
C LEU A 487 -1.24 -19.51 -4.43
N PRO A 488 -1.91 -19.62 -3.26
CA PRO A 488 -1.36 -19.17 -1.99
C PRO A 488 0.04 -19.74 -1.76
N PHE A 489 1.02 -18.85 -1.71
CA PHE A 489 2.40 -19.15 -1.37
C PHE A 489 2.56 -19.28 0.15
N PHE A 490 1.88 -18.44 0.91
CA PHE A 490 1.69 -18.60 2.35
C PHE A 490 0.24 -18.35 2.73
N THR A 491 -0.14 -18.87 3.89
CA THR A 491 -1.47 -18.73 4.45
C THR A 491 -1.36 -18.11 5.84
N ILE A 492 -2.08 -17.03 6.06
CA ILE A 492 -2.31 -16.46 7.39
C ILE A 492 -3.54 -17.19 7.93
N GLN A 493 -3.35 -18.07 8.92
CA GLN A 493 -4.40 -18.97 9.40
C GLN A 493 -5.67 -18.21 9.81
N GLY A 494 -6.84 -18.66 9.35
CA GLY A 494 -8.13 -18.02 9.65
C GLY A 494 -8.36 -16.66 8.98
N ARG A 495 -7.39 -16.17 8.19
CA ARG A 495 -7.45 -14.87 7.50
C ARG A 495 -7.53 -15.04 5.98
N THR A 496 -6.41 -15.33 5.35
CA THR A 496 -6.29 -15.33 3.89
C THR A 496 -5.03 -16.07 3.43
N GLY A 497 -4.99 -16.44 2.14
CA GLY A 497 -3.82 -16.97 1.48
C GLY A 497 -3.24 -15.95 0.52
N LEU A 498 -1.95 -15.64 0.63
CA LEU A 498 -1.29 -14.71 -0.28
C LEU A 498 -0.44 -15.47 -1.29
N SER A 499 -0.66 -15.20 -2.57
CA SER A 499 0.17 -15.71 -3.66
C SER A 499 1.48 -14.92 -3.77
N VAL A 500 2.46 -15.44 -4.53
CA VAL A 500 3.70 -14.68 -4.78
C VAL A 500 3.39 -13.37 -5.50
N LEU A 501 2.41 -13.37 -6.42
CA LEU A 501 1.99 -12.14 -7.11
C LEU A 501 1.35 -11.13 -6.15
N GLY A 502 0.49 -11.59 -5.23
CA GLY A 502 -0.09 -10.73 -4.19
C GLY A 502 0.97 -10.19 -3.23
N PHE A 503 1.98 -10.99 -2.90
CA PHE A 503 3.10 -10.56 -2.08
C PHE A 503 3.92 -9.46 -2.78
N ILE A 504 4.27 -9.66 -4.05
CA ILE A 504 5.01 -8.66 -4.84
C ILE A 504 4.18 -7.38 -4.98
N GLU A 505 2.86 -7.48 -5.14
CA GLU A 505 2.00 -6.31 -5.18
C GLU A 505 2.08 -5.49 -3.89
N LEU A 506 1.93 -6.15 -2.75
CA LEU A 506 1.77 -5.45 -1.48
C LEU A 506 3.12 -5.05 -0.84
N TYR A 507 4.16 -5.86 -1.07
CA TYR A 507 5.46 -5.74 -0.41
C TYR A 507 6.62 -5.56 -1.38
N GLY A 508 6.38 -5.54 -2.70
CA GLY A 508 7.43 -5.49 -3.71
C GLY A 508 8.38 -4.32 -3.53
N GLU A 509 7.86 -3.12 -3.22
CA GLU A 509 8.70 -1.95 -2.93
C GLU A 509 9.56 -2.16 -1.68
N SER A 510 8.97 -2.65 -0.58
CA SER A 510 9.70 -2.91 0.68
C SER A 510 10.85 -3.91 0.52
N PHE A 511 10.73 -4.85 -0.42
CA PHE A 511 11.74 -5.86 -0.72
C PHE A 511 12.56 -5.56 -2.00
N LEU A 512 12.42 -4.37 -2.60
CA LEU A 512 13.12 -3.97 -3.83
C LEU A 512 12.86 -4.92 -5.01
N LEU A 513 11.66 -5.49 -5.10
CA LEU A 513 11.21 -6.39 -6.18
C LEU A 513 10.36 -5.68 -7.24
N GLY A 514 9.94 -4.43 -6.98
CA GLY A 514 9.06 -3.65 -7.84
C GLY A 514 9.61 -3.44 -9.25
N GLY A 515 8.75 -3.56 -10.26
CA GLY A 515 9.03 -3.23 -11.66
C GLY A 515 10.01 -4.13 -12.44
N TRP A 516 10.85 -4.96 -11.80
CA TRP A 516 11.86 -5.77 -12.49
C TRP A 516 11.80 -7.28 -12.21
N PHE A 517 11.43 -7.68 -10.99
CA PHE A 517 11.55 -9.08 -10.56
C PHE A 517 10.67 -10.01 -11.39
N LEU A 518 9.39 -9.67 -11.54
CA LEU A 518 8.44 -10.46 -12.31
C LEU A 518 8.81 -10.53 -13.80
N PRO A 519 9.13 -9.42 -14.50
CA PRO A 519 9.68 -9.47 -15.86
C PRO A 519 10.91 -10.37 -16.00
N ALA A 520 11.84 -10.35 -15.04
CA ALA A 520 13.03 -11.20 -15.06
C ALA A 520 12.68 -12.70 -14.95
N VAL A 521 11.74 -13.06 -14.05
CA VAL A 521 11.24 -14.44 -13.91
C VAL A 521 10.55 -14.91 -15.19
N LEU A 522 9.65 -14.10 -15.75
CA LEU A 522 8.93 -14.42 -16.99
C LEU A 522 9.88 -14.58 -18.18
N THR A 523 10.90 -13.72 -18.27
CA THR A 523 11.95 -13.83 -19.30
C THR A 523 12.74 -15.12 -19.13
N GLY A 524 13.09 -15.50 -17.90
CA GLY A 524 13.73 -16.78 -17.59
C GLY A 524 12.90 -17.99 -18.00
N ILE A 525 11.58 -17.98 -17.75
CA ILE A 525 10.64 -19.01 -18.22
C ILE A 525 10.67 -19.11 -19.74
N CYS A 526 10.51 -17.99 -20.43
CA CYS A 526 10.50 -17.93 -21.89
C CYS A 526 11.83 -18.44 -22.49
N PHE A 527 12.95 -18.13 -21.84
CA PHE A 527 14.27 -18.63 -22.22
C PHE A 527 14.37 -20.16 -22.11
N ILE A 528 13.87 -20.75 -21.03
CA ILE A 528 13.86 -22.21 -20.84
C ILE A 528 12.98 -22.89 -21.90
N ILE A 529 11.78 -22.34 -22.17
CA ILE A 529 10.87 -22.85 -23.20
C ILE A 529 11.52 -22.75 -24.58
N ALA A 530 12.22 -21.65 -24.88
CA ALA A 530 12.94 -21.49 -26.14
C ALA A 530 14.07 -22.52 -26.29
N LEU A 531 14.91 -22.71 -25.26
CA LEU A 531 15.95 -23.74 -25.28
C LEU A 531 15.36 -25.15 -25.41
N SER A 532 14.22 -25.41 -24.76
CA SER A 532 13.39 -26.62 -24.88
C SER A 532 13.06 -26.92 -26.35
N ALA A 533 12.50 -25.92 -27.05
CA ALA A 533 12.11 -26.05 -28.45
C ALA A 533 13.25 -26.46 -29.41
N PHE A 534 14.51 -26.14 -29.06
CA PHE A 534 15.70 -26.38 -29.88
C PHE A 534 16.57 -27.59 -29.45
N ARG A 535 16.06 -28.45 -28.56
CA ARG A 535 16.63 -29.78 -28.23
C ARG A 535 18.07 -29.78 -27.67
N TYR A 536 18.45 -28.77 -26.89
CA TYR A 536 19.73 -28.80 -26.21
C TYR A 536 19.71 -29.77 -25.02
N ARG A 537 20.68 -30.70 -24.93
CA ARG A 537 20.91 -31.52 -23.72
C ARG A 537 21.13 -30.67 -22.44
N PHE A 538 21.36 -29.37 -22.61
CA PHE A 538 21.62 -28.38 -21.57
C PHE A 538 20.35 -27.87 -20.85
N GLN A 539 19.15 -28.10 -21.38
CA GLN A 539 17.88 -27.55 -20.86
C GLN A 539 17.65 -27.79 -19.37
N PHE A 540 17.93 -29.02 -18.90
CA PHE A 540 17.74 -29.37 -17.50
C PHE A 540 18.71 -28.62 -16.57
N ARG A 541 20.00 -28.52 -16.96
CA ARG A 541 21.00 -27.76 -16.18
C ARG A 541 20.66 -26.27 -16.18
N ALA A 542 20.25 -25.72 -17.32
CA ALA A 542 19.83 -24.32 -17.44
C ALA A 542 18.61 -24.02 -16.56
N ALA A 543 17.59 -24.89 -16.57
CA ALA A 543 16.42 -24.76 -15.70
C ALA A 543 16.84 -24.75 -14.22
N VAL A 544 17.65 -25.71 -13.78
CA VAL A 544 18.13 -25.73 -12.38
C VAL A 544 18.90 -24.47 -12.02
N VAL A 545 19.81 -24.01 -12.88
CA VAL A 545 20.61 -22.79 -12.65
C VAL A 545 19.74 -21.54 -12.56
N LEU A 546 18.67 -21.45 -13.35
CA LEU A 546 17.74 -20.31 -13.33
C LEU A 546 16.76 -20.36 -12.15
N TRP A 547 16.25 -21.55 -11.83
CA TRP A 547 15.21 -21.71 -10.81
C TRP A 547 15.74 -21.79 -9.38
N LEU A 548 16.96 -22.33 -9.17
CA LEU A 548 17.49 -22.48 -7.82
C LEU A 548 17.65 -21.14 -7.10
N PRO A 549 18.23 -20.08 -7.69
CA PRO A 549 18.27 -18.75 -7.06
C PRO A 549 16.88 -18.22 -6.74
N LEU A 550 15.91 -18.42 -7.64
CA LEU A 550 14.53 -17.99 -7.41
C LEU A 550 13.91 -18.70 -6.20
N LEU A 551 14.08 -20.02 -6.07
CA LEU A 551 13.58 -20.77 -4.92
C LEU A 551 14.26 -20.36 -3.62
N VAL A 552 15.55 -20.02 -3.66
CA VAL A 552 16.27 -19.46 -2.49
C VAL A 552 15.70 -18.11 -2.10
N VAL A 553 15.52 -17.19 -3.07
CA VAL A 553 14.90 -15.88 -2.81
C VAL A 553 13.52 -16.05 -2.20
N ILE A 554 12.68 -16.91 -2.79
CA ILE A 554 11.33 -17.18 -2.30
C ILE A 554 11.34 -17.77 -0.87
N ALA A 555 12.27 -18.69 -0.58
CA ALA A 555 12.43 -19.24 0.78
C ALA A 555 12.90 -18.19 1.78
N VAL A 556 13.82 -17.30 1.39
CA VAL A 556 14.28 -16.19 2.23
C VAL A 556 13.13 -15.20 2.49
N LEU A 557 12.37 -14.84 1.46
CA LEU A 557 11.19 -13.98 1.60
C LEU A 557 10.15 -14.59 2.54
N TYR A 558 9.92 -15.90 2.46
CA TYR A 558 9.03 -16.61 3.40
C TYR A 558 9.52 -16.47 4.85
N VAL A 559 10.80 -16.73 5.10
CA VAL A 559 11.36 -16.66 6.46
C VAL A 559 11.30 -15.24 7.00
N ILE A 560 11.67 -14.23 6.20
CA ILE A 560 11.60 -12.84 6.62
C ILE A 560 10.15 -12.45 6.90
N PHE A 561 9.22 -12.77 6.01
CA PHE A 561 7.82 -12.42 6.17
C PHE A 561 7.18 -13.07 7.39
N SER A 562 7.45 -14.36 7.63
CA SER A 562 7.04 -15.06 8.84
C SER A 562 7.60 -14.36 10.09
N GLY A 563 8.89 -14.00 10.06
CA GLY A 563 9.54 -13.27 11.16
C GLY A 563 8.96 -11.87 11.40
N VAL A 564 8.53 -11.16 10.35
CA VAL A 564 7.83 -9.87 10.48
C VAL A 564 6.50 -10.05 11.22
N PHE A 565 5.70 -11.06 10.85
CA PHE A 565 4.46 -11.35 11.55
C PHE A 565 4.69 -11.77 13.00
N GLU A 566 5.73 -12.55 13.28
CA GLU A 566 6.14 -12.91 14.64
C GLU A 566 6.60 -11.69 15.46
N TYR A 567 7.23 -10.71 14.82
CA TYR A 567 7.70 -9.48 15.48
C TYR A 567 6.54 -8.52 15.83
N PHE A 568 5.61 -8.29 14.89
CA PHE A 568 4.49 -7.36 15.10
C PHE A 568 3.34 -7.96 15.92
N GLY A 569 3.26 -9.29 16.04
CA GLY A 569 2.29 -9.96 16.88
C GLY A 569 2.76 -11.34 17.33
N TYR A 570 2.66 -11.64 18.62
CA TYR A 570 2.68 -13.03 19.06
C TYR A 570 1.43 -13.72 18.50
N VAL A 571 1.60 -14.85 17.79
CA VAL A 571 0.54 -15.85 17.49
C VAL A 571 -0.22 -15.70 16.16
N PHE A 572 0.45 -15.63 14.99
CA PHE A 572 -0.11 -16.25 13.77
C PHE A 572 0.84 -17.33 13.25
N PRO A 573 0.43 -18.60 13.11
CA PRO A 573 1.20 -19.53 12.30
C PRO A 573 1.00 -19.13 10.84
N VAL A 574 2.03 -18.50 10.26
CA VAL A 574 2.15 -18.38 8.81
C VAL A 574 2.56 -19.75 8.30
N GLU A 575 1.67 -20.39 7.54
CA GLU A 575 1.90 -21.72 6.99
C GLU A 575 2.23 -21.67 5.50
N ALA A 576 3.03 -22.64 5.04
CA ALA A 576 3.30 -22.81 3.63
C ALA A 576 2.00 -23.18 2.89
N GLY A 577 1.62 -22.35 1.92
CA GLY A 577 0.45 -22.62 1.08
C GLY A 577 0.74 -23.64 -0.01
N ILE A 578 -0.31 -24.10 -0.70
CA ILE A 578 -0.18 -25.08 -1.80
C ILE A 578 0.73 -24.58 -2.94
N GLY A 579 0.80 -23.27 -3.14
CA GLY A 579 1.72 -22.62 -4.08
C GLY A 579 3.19 -22.83 -3.71
N ALA A 580 3.55 -22.76 -2.42
CA ALA A 580 4.92 -23.06 -1.97
C ALA A 580 5.33 -24.50 -2.32
N PHE A 581 4.43 -25.46 -2.07
CA PHE A 581 4.68 -26.85 -2.46
C PHE A 581 4.82 -27.01 -3.98
N ALA A 582 4.03 -26.28 -4.78
CA ALA A 582 4.14 -26.31 -6.24
C ALA A 582 5.48 -25.74 -6.73
N LEU A 583 5.98 -24.65 -6.12
CA LEU A 583 7.30 -24.08 -6.43
C LEU A 583 8.44 -25.05 -6.09
N VAL A 584 8.43 -25.62 -4.88
CA VAL A 584 9.47 -26.57 -4.44
C VAL A 584 9.41 -27.86 -5.26
N ALA A 585 8.23 -28.34 -5.59
CA ALA A 585 8.04 -29.57 -6.36
C ALA A 585 8.31 -29.39 -7.85
N ALA A 586 8.39 -28.16 -8.38
CA ALA A 586 8.55 -27.92 -9.81
C ALA A 586 9.80 -28.59 -10.39
N ILE A 587 10.99 -28.31 -9.83
CA ILE A 587 12.25 -28.89 -10.32
C ILE A 587 12.30 -30.41 -10.11
N PRO A 588 12.00 -30.98 -8.92
CA PRO A 588 11.97 -32.42 -8.71
C PRO A 588 10.98 -33.15 -9.63
N SER A 589 9.79 -32.57 -9.85
CA SER A 589 8.78 -33.16 -10.74
C SER A 589 9.28 -33.22 -12.18
N MET A 590 9.91 -32.15 -12.68
CA MET A 590 10.58 -32.17 -13.99
C MET A 590 11.63 -33.29 -14.07
N GLN A 591 12.46 -33.46 -13.03
CA GLN A 591 13.52 -34.50 -13.00
C GLN A 591 12.96 -35.92 -13.06
N ILE A 592 11.99 -36.21 -12.20
CA ILE A 592 11.38 -37.53 -12.08
C ILE A 592 10.68 -37.87 -13.40
N LEU A 593 9.90 -36.94 -13.95
CA LEU A 593 9.20 -37.14 -15.20
C LEU A 593 10.16 -37.27 -16.39
N ASP A 594 11.23 -36.48 -16.49
CA ASP A 594 12.24 -36.64 -17.55
C ASP A 594 12.87 -38.04 -17.50
N ARG A 595 13.24 -38.53 -16.30
CA ARG A 595 13.82 -39.87 -16.11
C ARG A 595 12.85 -41.00 -16.43
N LEU A 596 11.54 -40.84 -16.15
CA LEU A 596 10.53 -41.86 -16.42
C LEU A 596 10.12 -41.90 -17.90
N VAL A 597 10.00 -40.73 -18.52
CA VAL A 597 9.48 -40.55 -19.88
C VAL A 597 10.59 -40.83 -20.90
N ARG A 598 11.80 -40.26 -20.77
CA ARG A 598 12.86 -40.40 -21.78
C ARG A 598 13.20 -41.84 -22.19
N PRO A 599 13.42 -42.80 -21.27
CA PRO A 599 13.83 -44.15 -21.63
C PRO A 599 12.72 -44.93 -22.35
N ARG A 600 11.46 -44.74 -21.93
CA ARG A 600 10.29 -45.43 -22.50
C ARG A 600 10.05 -45.00 -23.95
N PHE A 601 10.25 -43.72 -24.26
CA PHE A 601 10.13 -43.21 -25.62
C PHE A 601 11.33 -43.51 -26.51
N ALA A 602 12.55 -43.57 -25.96
CA ALA A 602 13.73 -44.02 -26.71
C ALA A 602 13.54 -45.45 -27.23
N LYS A 603 12.98 -46.36 -26.41
CA LYS A 603 12.63 -47.73 -26.82
C LYS A 603 11.54 -47.79 -27.89
N SER A 604 10.50 -46.96 -27.78
CA SER A 604 9.41 -46.92 -28.78
C SER A 604 9.87 -46.36 -30.14
N LEU A 605 10.78 -45.38 -30.14
CA LEU A 605 11.45 -44.84 -31.34
C LEU A 605 12.38 -45.83 -32.04
N LEU A 606 13.11 -46.66 -31.27
CA LEU A 606 13.95 -47.73 -31.81
C LEU A 606 13.09 -48.80 -32.49
N LYS A 607 11.98 -49.20 -31.87
CA LYS A 607 10.97 -50.09 -32.47
C LYS A 607 10.36 -49.53 -33.76
N LEU A 608 9.99 -48.24 -33.79
CA LEU A 608 9.42 -47.60 -34.99
C LEU A 608 10.43 -47.39 -36.13
N ARG A 609 11.74 -47.42 -35.85
CA ARG A 609 12.82 -47.30 -36.84
C ARG A 609 13.36 -48.64 -37.33
N GLY A 610 12.77 -49.76 -36.94
CA GLY A 610 13.21 -51.11 -37.35
C GLY A 610 14.61 -51.49 -36.84
N LYS A 611 15.11 -50.81 -35.79
CA LYS A 611 16.35 -51.20 -35.13
C LYS A 611 16.00 -51.87 -33.81
N GLU A 612 15.98 -53.19 -33.81
CA GLU A 612 15.99 -53.93 -32.54
C GLU A 612 17.24 -53.57 -31.73
N PRO A 613 17.13 -53.48 -30.40
CA PRO A 613 18.29 -53.29 -29.55
C PRO A 613 19.10 -54.59 -29.52
N SER A 614 20.31 -54.56 -30.08
CA SER A 614 21.37 -55.54 -29.77
C SER A 614 21.96 -55.24 -28.40
#